data_AF-A0A3C2E3U7-F1
#
_entry.id   AF-A0A3C2E3U7-F1
#
_cell.length_a   1.000
_cell.length_b   1.000
_cell.length_c   1.000
_cell.angle_alpha   90.00
_cell.angle_beta   90.00
_cell.angle_gamma   90.00
#
_symmetry.space_group_name_H-M   'P 1'
#
loop_
_entity.id
_entity.type
_entity.pdbx_description
1 polymer ?
#
loop_
_entity_poly.entity_id
_entity_poly.type
_entity_poly.pdbx_seq_one_letter_code
_entity_poly.pdbx_strand_id
1 'polypeptide(L)'
;MGEPKFVAHCHCASCRRYTGAAFSTWVGFTDDQVNWINKPARVESSPGVGRSFCPNCGTPLSYQGAKWPGETHLTIGSFDDASGLLPKGEAFP
;
A
#
# COMPACT_ATOMS: atom_id res chain seq x y z
N MET A 1 13.21 -1.19 -10.26
CA MET A 1 11.78 -0.97 -9.95
C MET A 1 11.21 0.02 -10.94
N GLY A 2 9.92 -0.05 -11.26
CA GLY A 2 9.26 0.98 -12.07
C GLY A 2 9.17 2.32 -11.32
N GLU A 3 8.87 3.41 -12.04
CA GLU A 3 8.61 4.71 -11.42
C GLU A 3 7.24 4.69 -10.71
N PRO A 4 7.14 5.08 -9.43
CA PRO A 4 5.88 5.12 -8.70
C PRO A 4 5.02 6.32 -9.15
N LYS A 5 3.71 6.12 -9.19
CA LYS A 5 2.72 7.19 -9.38
C LYS A 5 2.78 8.24 -8.28
N PHE A 6 3.00 7.80 -7.05
CA PHE A 6 3.16 8.67 -5.88
C PHE A 6 3.86 7.94 -4.74
N VAL A 7 4.39 8.74 -3.81
CA VAL A 7 4.74 8.32 -2.46
C VAL A 7 4.10 9.31 -1.50
N ALA A 8 3.27 8.85 -0.57
CA ALA A 8 2.51 9.73 0.31
C ALA A 8 2.21 9.09 1.66
N HIS A 9 2.10 9.94 2.69
CA HIS A 9 1.60 9.54 4.00
C HIS A 9 0.06 9.57 4.01
N CYS A 10 -0.53 8.58 4.66
CA CYS A 10 -1.96 8.52 4.91
C CYS A 10 -2.19 8.37 6.42
N HIS A 11 -2.95 9.31 6.96
CA HIS A 11 -3.19 9.45 8.39
C HIS A 11 -4.59 8.97 8.77
N CYS A 12 -5.40 8.45 7.84
CA CYS A 12 -6.75 8.01 8.16
C CYS A 12 -6.74 6.84 9.16
N ALA A 13 -7.79 6.74 9.98
CA ALA A 13 -7.88 5.70 11.01
C ALA A 13 -7.85 4.26 10.44
N SER A 14 -8.35 4.06 9.21
CA SER A 14 -8.30 2.75 8.54
C SER A 14 -6.85 2.35 8.23
N CYS A 15 -6.03 3.25 7.68
CA CYS A 15 -4.64 2.98 7.37
C CYS A 15 -3.79 2.78 8.63
N ARG A 16 -3.99 3.62 9.66
CA ARG A 16 -3.33 3.44 10.96
C ARG A 16 -3.63 2.06 11.59
N ARG A 17 -4.91 1.68 11.64
CA ARG A 17 -5.31 0.36 12.17
C ARG A 17 -4.76 -0.80 11.36
N TYR A 18 -4.75 -0.65 10.04
CA TYR A 18 -4.26 -1.70 9.15
C TYR A 18 -2.76 -1.95 9.28
N THR A 19 -1.98 -0.88 9.46
CA THR A 19 -0.52 -0.96 9.55
C THR A 19 0.02 -1.01 10.97
N GLY A 20 -0.80 -0.71 11.97
CA GLY A 20 -0.37 -0.57 13.37
C GLY A 20 0.49 0.68 13.62
N ALA A 21 0.60 1.60 12.66
CA ALA A 21 1.48 2.77 12.72
C ALA A 21 0.70 4.08 12.92
N ALA A 22 1.42 5.14 13.36
CA ALA A 22 0.85 6.49 13.51
C ALA A 22 0.35 7.09 12.17
N PHE A 23 0.93 6.66 11.06
CA PHE A 23 0.50 6.90 9.69
C PHE A 23 1.04 5.77 8.82
N SER A 24 0.46 5.58 7.64
CA SER A 24 0.98 4.63 6.65
C SER A 24 1.58 5.38 5.48
N THR A 25 2.78 5.01 5.07
CA THR A 25 3.35 5.50 3.81
C THR A 25 3.04 4.51 2.70
N TRP A 26 2.38 4.99 1.66
CA TRP A 26 2.00 4.22 0.49
C TRP A 26 2.84 4.64 -0.71
N VAL A 27 3.21 3.65 -1.52
CA VAL A 27 3.91 3.80 -2.80
C VAL A 27 2.98 3.25 -3.89
N GLY A 28 2.47 4.13 -4.74
CA GLY A 28 1.49 3.76 -5.77
C GLY A 28 2.13 3.29 -7.07
N PHE A 29 1.67 2.18 -7.62
CA PHE A 29 2.05 1.67 -8.94
C PHE A 29 0.81 1.30 -9.74
N THR A 30 0.92 1.27 -11.07
CA THR A 30 -0.10 0.60 -11.90
C THR A 30 -0.03 -0.91 -11.70
N ASP A 31 -1.15 -1.62 -11.90
CA ASP A 31 -1.22 -3.06 -11.63
C ASP A 31 -0.23 -3.89 -12.48
N ASP A 32 0.10 -3.44 -13.70
CA ASP A 32 1.08 -4.07 -14.58
C ASP A 32 2.54 -3.89 -14.12
N GLN A 33 2.81 -2.93 -13.24
CA GLN A 33 4.12 -2.75 -12.60
C GLN A 33 4.31 -3.66 -11.39
N VAL A 34 3.25 -4.32 -10.89
CA VAL A 34 3.29 -5.15 -9.67
C VAL A 34 3.18 -6.63 -10.03
N ASN A 35 4.28 -7.36 -9.83
CA ASN A 35 4.32 -8.81 -9.98
C ASN A 35 4.49 -9.50 -8.63
N TRP A 36 3.52 -10.31 -8.24
CA TRP A 36 3.59 -11.10 -7.01
C TRP A 36 4.31 -12.43 -7.25
N ILE A 37 5.52 -12.58 -6.72
CA ILE A 37 6.24 -13.87 -6.74
C ILE A 37 5.45 -14.92 -5.94
N ASN A 38 5.01 -14.53 -4.74
CA ASN A 38 4.10 -15.31 -3.91
C ASN A 38 2.80 -14.52 -3.75
N LYS A 39 1.65 -15.19 -3.94
CA LYS A 39 0.35 -14.53 -3.84
C LYS A 39 0.07 -14.11 -2.39
N PRO A 40 -0.20 -12.82 -2.12
CA PRO A 40 -0.62 -12.39 -0.79
C PRO A 40 -2.06 -12.85 -0.51
N ALA A 41 -2.39 -13.00 0.77
CA ALA A 41 -3.78 -13.10 1.18
C ALA A 41 -4.47 -11.75 0.99
N ARG A 42 -5.78 -11.74 0.66
CA ARG A 42 -6.54 -10.53 0.37
C ARG A 42 -7.84 -10.52 1.15
N VAL A 43 -8.23 -9.34 1.63
CA VAL A 43 -9.53 -9.07 2.25
C VAL A 43 -10.13 -7.80 1.68
N GLU A 44 -11.46 -7.77 1.58
CA GLU A 44 -12.20 -6.52 1.36
C GLU A 44 -12.45 -5.87 2.73
N SER A 45 -11.67 -4.84 3.04
CA SER A 45 -11.69 -4.19 4.36
C SER A 45 -12.87 -3.22 4.53
N SER A 46 -13.44 -2.77 3.42
CA SER A 46 -14.67 -1.99 3.30
C SER A 46 -15.14 -2.06 1.85
N PRO A 47 -16.39 -1.69 1.52
CA PRO A 47 -16.89 -1.77 0.14
C PRO A 47 -15.95 -1.12 -0.87
N GLY A 48 -15.45 -1.90 -1.83
CA GLY A 48 -14.52 -1.43 -2.87
C GLY A 48 -13.10 -1.13 -2.41
N VAL A 49 -12.70 -1.58 -1.22
CA VAL A 49 -11.33 -1.41 -0.68
C VAL A 49 -10.72 -2.76 -0.35
N GLY A 50 -9.82 -3.21 -1.21
CA GLY A 50 -9.01 -4.40 -1.00
C GLY A 50 -7.73 -4.08 -0.23
N ARG A 51 -7.36 -4.98 0.68
CA ARG A 51 -6.07 -4.96 1.39
C ARG A 51 -5.42 -6.33 1.29
N SER A 52 -4.10 -6.38 1.18
CA SER A 52 -3.37 -7.65 1.07
C SER A 52 -2.24 -7.78 2.07
N PHE A 53 -2.01 -8.98 2.60
CA PHE A 53 -1.01 -9.23 3.63
C PHE A 53 -0.30 -10.57 3.41
N CYS A 54 0.87 -10.72 4.02
CA CYS A 54 1.59 -11.98 4.01
C CYS A 54 0.79 -13.05 4.78
N PRO A 55 0.40 -14.17 4.16
CA PRO A 55 -0.39 -15.20 4.83
C PRO A 55 0.35 -15.89 5.98
N ASN A 56 1.69 -15.79 6.02
CA ASN A 56 2.52 -16.47 7.01
C ASN A 56 2.77 -15.63 8.27
N CYS A 57 3.04 -14.32 8.12
CA CYS A 57 3.40 -13.44 9.24
C CYS A 57 2.42 -12.28 9.47
N GLY A 58 1.42 -12.10 8.61
CA GLY A 58 0.42 -11.04 8.74
C GLY A 58 0.90 -9.65 8.30
N THR A 59 2.15 -9.49 7.83
CA THR A 59 2.67 -8.20 7.36
C THR A 59 1.73 -7.57 6.33
N PRO A 60 1.25 -6.34 6.55
CA PRO A 60 0.51 -5.56 5.55
C PRO A 60 1.36 -5.31 4.30
N LEU A 61 0.79 -5.50 3.10
CA LEU A 61 1.53 -5.37 1.84
C LEU A 61 0.89 -4.36 0.89
N SER A 62 -0.44 -4.40 0.71
CA SER A 62 -1.07 -3.52 -0.27
C SER A 62 -2.43 -2.95 0.12
N TYR A 63 -2.78 -1.88 -0.58
CA TYR A 63 -4.10 -1.29 -0.66
C TYR A 63 -4.50 -1.18 -2.14
N GLN A 64 -5.76 -1.45 -2.45
CA GLN A 64 -6.42 -1.07 -3.70
C GLN A 64 -7.79 -0.52 -3.37
N GLY A 65 -8.18 0.60 -3.99
CA GLY A 65 -9.46 1.24 -3.74
C GLY A 65 -10.13 1.68 -5.04
N ALA A 66 -11.46 1.67 -5.07
CA ALA A 66 -12.25 2.08 -6.24
C ALA A 66 -11.96 3.52 -6.72
N LYS A 67 -11.38 4.38 -5.86
CA LYS A 67 -10.93 5.73 -6.22
C LYS A 67 -9.74 5.72 -7.20
N TRP A 68 -8.93 4.67 -7.18
CA TRP A 68 -7.72 4.51 -8.00
C TRP A 68 -7.78 3.16 -8.74
N PRO A 69 -8.67 3.04 -9.72
CA PRO A 69 -8.82 1.79 -10.46
C PRO A 69 -7.53 1.49 -11.26
N GLY A 70 -7.10 0.23 -11.25
CA GLY A 70 -5.89 -0.21 -11.95
C GLY A 70 -4.58 0.13 -11.23
N GLU A 71 -4.64 0.54 -9.97
CA GLU A 71 -3.47 0.81 -9.16
C GLU A 71 -3.37 -0.12 -7.94
N THR A 72 -2.14 -0.51 -7.64
CA THR A 72 -1.77 -1.21 -6.42
C THR A 72 -0.82 -0.35 -5.61
N HIS A 73 -1.23 -0.03 -4.38
CA HIS A 73 -0.46 0.81 -3.47
C HIS A 73 0.24 -0.09 -2.46
N LEU A 74 1.57 -0.10 -2.49
CA LEU A 74 2.39 -0.94 -1.63
C LEU A 74 2.80 -0.18 -0.37
N THR A 75 2.88 -0.87 0.76
CA THR A 75 3.44 -0.28 1.99
C THR A 75 4.92 0.01 1.80
N ILE A 76 5.40 1.21 2.13
CA ILE A 76 6.84 1.51 1.96
C ILE A 76 7.74 0.56 2.77
N GLY A 77 7.26 0.05 3.90
CA GLY A 77 8.00 -0.85 4.78
C GLY A 77 8.18 -2.27 4.24
N SER A 78 7.55 -2.61 3.10
CA SER A 78 7.76 -3.91 2.45
C SER A 78 8.82 -3.88 1.34
N PHE A 79 9.53 -2.75 1.16
CA PHE A 79 10.62 -2.63 0.21
C PHE A 79 11.95 -2.92 0.89
N ASP A 80 12.79 -3.73 0.25
CA ASP A 80 14.17 -3.99 0.72
C ASP A 80 15.02 -2.72 0.69
N ASP A 81 14.79 -1.84 -0.29
CA ASP A 81 15.40 -0.51 -0.39
C ASP A 81 14.33 0.55 -0.69
N ALA A 82 14.10 1.42 0.30
CA ALA A 82 13.16 2.53 0.21
C ALA A 82 13.85 3.91 0.06
N SER A 83 15.18 3.97 -0.09
CA SER A 83 15.93 5.23 -0.06
C SER A 83 15.51 6.23 -1.14
N GLY A 84 15.06 5.74 -2.31
CA GLY A 84 14.54 6.58 -3.41
C GLY A 84 13.04 6.91 -3.31
N LEU A 85 12.33 6.37 -2.33
CA LEU A 85 10.87 6.51 -2.19
C LEU A 85 10.54 7.61 -1.19
N LEU A 86 10.81 8.86 -1.59
CA LEU A 86 10.57 10.03 -0.75
C LEU A 86 9.10 10.46 -0.81
N PRO A 87 8.38 10.50 0.33
CA PRO A 87 7.01 11.02 0.38
C PRO A 87 6.94 12.47 -0.08
N LYS A 88 5.97 12.77 -0.96
CA LYS A 88 5.76 14.11 -1.54
C LYS A 88 4.37 14.68 -1.24
N GLY A 89 3.59 14.01 -0.41
CA GLY A 89 2.25 14.45 -0.04
C GLY A 89 1.69 13.73 1.17
N GLU A 90 0.62 14.31 1.71
CA GLU A 90 -0.11 13.77 2.86
C GLU A 90 -1.61 13.73 2.57
N ALA A 91 -2.26 12.67 3.06
CA ALA A 91 -3.69 12.47 2.99
C ALA A 91 -4.28 12.32 4.39
N PHE A 92 -5.39 13.01 4.63
CA PHE A 92 -6.10 13.06 5.93
C PHE A 92 -5.24 13.55 7.11
N PRO A 93 -4.45 14.63 6.97
CA PRO A 93 -3.57 15.13 8.03
C PRO A 93 -4.33 15.47 9.32
#